data_AF-A0A0L0FHY3-F1
#
_entry.id   AF-A0A0L0FHY3-F1
#
_cell.length_a   1.000
_cell.length_b   1.000
_cell.length_c   1.000
_cell.angle_alpha   90.00
_cell.angle_beta   90.00
_cell.angle_gamma   90.00
#
_symmetry.space_group_name_H-M   'P 1'
#
loop_
_entity.id
_entity.type
_entity.pdbx_description
1 polymer ?
#
loop_
_entity_poly.entity_id
_entity_poly.type
_entity_poly.pdbx_seq_one_letter_code
_entity_poly.pdbx_strand_id
1 'polypeptide(L)'
;MGAEKHTLNAIKQLADKFPLEKLNYRTPAIVLKHQLYTVQPSRTDVDKDIIKLFVSKQVRLFKLGVMTDEVAVVLEPDVIKHIFGSIQGQEENFKAVVERFLVQVMGNHRDVSIQANALKVDYNFNEDHITMLFNAGVLVRRDTLSYWLSLPDIG
;
A
#
# COMPACT_ATOMS: atom_id res chain seq x y z
N MET A 1 19.51 14.67 13.06
CA MET A 1 18.24 13.93 13.23
C MET A 1 17.32 14.40 12.11
N GLY A 2 16.97 13.53 11.16
CA GLY A 2 16.42 13.94 9.86
C GLY A 2 15.00 14.50 9.92
N ALA A 3 14.68 15.45 9.03
CA ALA A 3 13.39 16.13 8.95
C ALA A 3 12.22 15.15 8.77
N GLU A 4 12.46 14.01 8.11
CA GLU A 4 11.47 12.96 7.86
C GLU A 4 10.90 12.31 9.12
N LYS A 5 11.59 12.42 10.27
CA LYS A 5 11.09 11.93 11.55
C LYS A 5 9.84 12.69 12.02
N HIS A 6 9.72 13.97 11.66
CA HIS A 6 8.53 14.77 11.99
C HIS A 6 7.32 14.30 11.19
N THR A 7 7.51 14.09 9.88
CA THR A 7 6.47 13.58 8.98
C THR A 7 6.02 12.18 9.36
N LEU A 8 6.96 11.29 9.73
CA LEU A 8 6.63 9.96 10.23
C LEU A 8 5.81 10.00 11.54
N ASN A 9 6.17 10.88 12.48
CA ASN A 9 5.42 11.02 13.72
C ASN A 9 4.01 11.57 13.45
N ALA A 10 3.85 12.51 12.54
CA ALA A 10 2.54 13.01 12.12
C ALA A 10 1.67 11.90 11.49
N ILE A 11 2.26 11.05 10.64
CA ILE A 11 1.59 9.87 10.09
C ILE A 11 1.11 8.95 11.21
N LYS A 12 1.98 8.60 12.17
CA LYS A 12 1.61 7.75 13.31
C LYS A 12 0.47 8.35 14.14
N GLN A 13 0.54 9.63 14.47
CA GLN A 13 -0.50 10.32 15.25
C GLN A 13 -1.85 10.38 14.53
N LEU A 14 -1.86 10.54 13.21
CA LEU A 14 -3.09 10.51 12.41
C LEU A 14 -3.63 9.08 12.29
N ALA A 15 -2.75 8.09 12.10
CA ALA A 15 -3.10 6.68 12.06
C ALA A 15 -3.72 6.21 13.39
N ASP A 16 -3.19 6.64 14.54
CA ASP A 16 -3.73 6.32 15.87
C ASP A 16 -5.16 6.84 16.08
N LYS A 17 -5.54 7.90 15.36
CA LYS A 17 -6.89 8.49 15.39
C LYS A 17 -7.84 7.86 14.36
N PHE A 18 -7.33 6.97 13.50
CA PHE A 18 -8.14 6.33 12.47
C PHE A 18 -9.14 5.36 13.11
N PRO A 19 -10.44 5.44 12.79
CA PRO A 19 -11.48 4.73 13.52
C PRO A 19 -11.62 3.26 13.07
N LEU A 20 -10.59 2.45 13.30
CA LEU A 20 -10.55 1.03 12.89
C LEU A 20 -11.76 0.22 13.39
N GLU A 21 -12.19 0.45 14.64
CA GLU A 21 -13.35 -0.22 15.24
C GLU A 21 -14.64 0.07 14.48
N LYS A 22 -14.86 1.32 14.05
CA LYS A 22 -16.04 1.70 13.26
C LYS A 22 -16.05 1.05 11.88
N LEU A 23 -14.89 0.61 11.40
CA LEU A 23 -14.69 -0.05 10.12
C LEU A 23 -14.54 -1.57 10.26
N ASN A 24 -14.79 -2.14 11.45
CA ASN A 24 -14.63 -3.57 11.74
C ASN A 24 -13.26 -4.12 11.31
N TYR A 25 -12.21 -3.31 11.41
CA TYR A 25 -10.84 -3.68 11.02
C TYR A 25 -10.68 -4.19 9.57
N ARG A 26 -11.60 -3.82 8.67
CA ARG A 26 -11.52 -4.17 7.24
C ARG A 26 -10.38 -3.48 6.48
N THR A 27 -9.66 -2.59 7.14
CA THR A 27 -8.60 -1.79 6.52
C THR A 27 -7.54 -1.47 7.57
N PRO A 28 -6.26 -1.33 7.18
CA PRO A 28 -5.27 -0.71 8.05
C PRO A 28 -5.58 0.78 8.25
N ALA A 29 -4.90 1.43 9.19
CA ALA A 29 -5.07 2.86 9.38
C ALA A 29 -4.59 3.64 8.14
N ILE A 30 -5.50 4.37 7.48
CA ILE A 30 -5.18 5.17 6.30
C ILE A 30 -5.04 6.65 6.70
N VAL A 31 -3.88 7.23 6.37
CA VAL A 31 -3.67 8.68 6.44
C VAL A 31 -3.74 9.25 5.05
N LEU A 32 -4.56 10.27 4.82
CA LEU A 32 -4.59 10.95 3.54
C LEU A 32 -3.45 11.95 3.47
N LYS A 33 -2.71 11.96 2.36
CA LYS A 33 -1.59 12.89 2.15
C LYS A 33 -1.97 14.35 2.41
N HIS A 34 -3.18 14.77 2.05
CA HIS A 34 -3.64 16.13 2.32
C HIS A 34 -3.85 16.43 3.82
N GLN A 35 -4.10 15.44 4.67
CA GLN A 35 -4.17 15.61 6.12
C GLN A 35 -2.79 15.95 6.70
N LEU A 36 -1.71 15.46 6.10
CA LEU A 36 -0.35 15.81 6.52
C LEU A 36 -0.06 17.29 6.28
N TYR A 37 -0.63 17.89 5.23
CA TYR A 37 -0.51 19.31 4.95
C TYR A 37 -1.23 20.21 5.96
N THR A 38 -2.15 19.68 6.76
CA THR A 38 -2.84 20.47 7.79
C THR A 38 -2.08 20.46 9.12
N VAL A 39 -1.23 19.46 9.35
CA VAL A 39 -0.43 19.31 10.58
C VAL A 39 1.04 19.71 10.42
N GLN A 40 1.50 19.97 9.20
CA GLN A 40 2.85 20.42 8.89
C GLN A 40 2.84 21.68 8.01
N PRO A 41 3.75 22.65 8.25
CA PRO A 41 3.68 23.97 7.60
C PRO A 41 4.11 23.97 6.13
N SER A 42 4.98 23.04 5.72
CA SER A 42 5.60 23.02 4.39
C SER A 42 5.16 21.79 3.60
N ARG A 43 4.27 21.99 2.62
CA ARG A 43 3.81 20.92 1.72
C ARG A 43 4.96 20.27 0.95
N THR A 44 5.92 21.08 0.51
CA THR A 44 7.11 20.61 -0.22
C THR A 44 7.98 19.70 0.65
N ASP A 45 8.11 19.99 1.95
CA ASP A 45 8.89 19.12 2.84
C ASP A 45 8.13 17.85 3.18
N VAL A 46 6.80 17.92 3.36
CA VAL A 46 5.94 16.73 3.48
C VAL A 46 6.13 15.81 2.27
N ASP A 47 6.08 16.36 1.05
CA ASP A 47 6.27 15.58 -0.19
C ASP A 47 7.64 14.89 -0.23
N LYS A 48 8.71 15.63 0.04
CA LYS A 48 10.08 15.09 0.08
C LYS A 48 10.22 13.99 1.12
N ASP A 49 9.65 14.21 2.31
CA ASP A 49 9.75 13.26 3.41
C ASP A 49 8.93 12.00 3.16
N ILE A 50 7.72 12.12 2.58
CA ILE A 50 6.93 10.95 2.15
C ILE A 50 7.74 10.09 1.17
N ILE A 51 8.42 10.70 0.20
CA ILE A 51 9.26 9.96 -0.76
C ILE A 51 10.39 9.23 -0.03
N LYS A 52 11.08 9.88 0.91
CA LYS A 52 12.13 9.24 1.72
C LYS A 52 11.58 8.07 2.55
N LEU A 53 10.42 8.26 3.20
CA LEU A 53 9.76 7.22 3.99
C LEU A 53 9.32 6.04 3.12
N PHE A 54 8.86 6.32 1.90
CA PHE A 54 8.46 5.31 0.93
C PHE A 54 9.65 4.49 0.45
N VAL A 55 10.77 5.14 0.07
CA VAL A 55 12.02 4.48 -0.34
C VAL A 55 12.65 3.69 0.81
N SER A 56 12.59 4.21 2.04
CA SER A 56 13.11 3.54 3.25
C SER A 56 12.20 2.46 3.83
N LYS A 57 11.13 2.07 3.12
CA LYS A 57 10.20 1.00 3.50
C LYS A 57 9.42 1.24 4.79
N GLN A 58 9.22 2.50 5.16
CA GLN A 58 8.45 2.87 6.36
C GLN A 58 6.96 3.06 6.06
N VAL A 59 6.64 3.48 4.84
CA VAL A 59 5.26 3.68 4.38
C VAL A 59 5.03 3.11 2.99
N ARG A 60 3.77 2.87 2.68
CA ARG A 60 3.25 2.62 1.34
C ARG A 60 2.31 3.72 0.91
N LEU A 61 2.29 3.93 -0.40
CA LEU A 61 1.38 4.86 -1.05
C LEU A 61 0.36 4.07 -1.84
N PHE A 62 -0.89 4.49 -1.80
CA PHE A 62 -1.99 3.92 -2.58
C PHE A 62 -2.82 5.03 -3.20
N LYS A 63 -3.34 4.79 -4.40
CA LYS A 63 -4.32 5.67 -5.05
C LYS A 63 -5.72 5.27 -4.63
N LEU A 64 -6.49 6.20 -4.08
CA LEU A 64 -7.85 5.95 -3.62
C LEU A 64 -8.85 6.19 -4.77
N GLY A 65 -8.89 5.26 -5.72
CA GLY A 65 -9.78 5.30 -6.88
C GLY A 65 -9.15 5.88 -8.14
N VAL A 66 -9.79 5.62 -9.28
CA VAL A 66 -9.26 5.89 -10.63
C VAL A 66 -9.31 7.39 -11.01
N MET A 67 -10.24 8.15 -10.42
CA MET A 67 -10.52 9.54 -10.77
C MET A 67 -10.07 10.54 -9.71
N THR A 68 -9.48 10.09 -8.60
CA THR A 68 -9.07 10.97 -7.51
C THR A 68 -7.55 11.15 -7.53
N ASP A 69 -7.12 12.37 -7.19
CA ASP A 69 -5.72 12.64 -6.89
C ASP A 69 -5.35 12.27 -5.44
N GLU A 70 -6.28 11.66 -4.70
CA GLU A 70 -6.05 11.30 -3.32
C GLU A 70 -5.03 10.17 -3.21
N VAL A 71 -4.01 10.42 -2.39
CA VAL A 71 -2.97 9.48 -2.05
C VAL A 71 -3.12 9.10 -0.59
N ALA A 72 -3.37 7.83 -0.35
CA ALA A 72 -3.26 7.23 0.97
C ALA A 72 -1.79 6.97 1.30
N VAL A 73 -1.41 7.28 2.53
CA VAL A 73 -0.13 6.97 3.16
C VAL A 73 -0.42 6.01 4.30
N VAL A 74 0.12 4.80 4.22
CA VAL A 74 -0.11 3.73 5.21
C VAL A 74 1.24 3.24 5.72
N LEU A 75 1.36 2.96 7.01
CA LEU A 75 2.58 2.38 7.56
C LEU A 75 2.80 0.99 6.94
N GLU A 76 4.00 0.74 6.41
CA GLU A 76 4.28 -0.52 5.70
C GLU A 76 4.10 -1.78 6.58
N PRO A 77 4.46 -1.77 7.89
CA PRO A 77 4.15 -2.89 8.77
C PRO A 77 2.65 -3.19 8.87
N ASP A 78 1.79 -2.15 8.87
CA ASP A 78 0.34 -2.32 8.98
C ASP A 78 -0.26 -2.86 7.67
N VAL A 79 0.27 -2.43 6.52
CA VAL A 79 -0.08 -3.02 5.21
C VAL A 79 0.21 -4.51 5.19
N ILE A 80 1.44 -4.89 5.57
CA ILE A 80 1.88 -6.29 5.55
C ILE A 80 1.00 -7.11 6.51
N LYS A 81 0.83 -6.64 7.75
CA LYS A 81 -0.03 -7.30 8.74
C LYS A 81 -1.46 -7.48 8.25
N HIS A 82 -2.04 -6.45 7.63
CA HIS A 82 -3.41 -6.50 7.09
C HIS A 82 -3.55 -7.55 5.99
N ILE A 83 -2.65 -7.56 5.02
CA ILE A 83 -2.68 -8.52 3.91
C ILE A 83 -2.50 -9.95 4.44
N PHE A 84 -1.56 -10.18 5.35
CA PHE A 84 -1.41 -11.50 6.00
C PHE A 84 -2.67 -11.94 6.76
N GLY A 85 -3.32 -11.02 7.48
CA GLY A 85 -4.58 -11.29 8.16
C GLY A 85 -5.70 -11.71 7.20
N SER A 86 -5.80 -11.04 6.05
CA SER A 86 -6.85 -11.29 5.04
C SER A 86 -6.78 -12.68 4.40
N ILE A 87 -5.61 -13.33 4.43
CA ILE A 87 -5.38 -14.62 3.75
C ILE A 87 -5.33 -15.83 4.70
N GLN A 88 -5.48 -15.66 6.02
CA GLN A 88 -5.26 -16.75 7.00
C GLN A 88 -6.15 -18.00 6.77
N GLY A 89 -7.35 -17.83 6.24
CA GLY A 89 -8.30 -18.92 5.95
C GLY A 89 -8.27 -19.46 4.52
N GLN A 90 -7.38 -18.96 3.66
CA GLN A 90 -7.32 -19.33 2.25
C GLN A 90 -6.51 -20.62 2.03
N GLU A 91 -6.62 -21.19 0.83
CA GLU A 91 -5.82 -22.35 0.43
C GLU A 91 -4.31 -22.03 0.45
N GLU A 92 -3.48 -23.02 0.75
CA GLU A 92 -2.02 -22.84 0.88
C GLU A 92 -1.36 -22.30 -0.40
N ASN A 93 -1.83 -22.74 -1.57
CA ASN A 93 -1.32 -22.20 -2.84
C ASN A 93 -1.65 -20.71 -3.01
N PHE A 94 -2.87 -20.31 -2.63
CA PHE A 94 -3.27 -18.90 -2.68
C PHE A 94 -2.41 -18.04 -1.74
N LYS A 95 -2.21 -18.50 -0.49
CA LYS A 95 -1.34 -17.84 0.48
C LYS A 95 0.08 -17.69 -0.07
N ALA A 96 0.68 -18.76 -0.56
CA ALA A 96 2.05 -18.75 -1.08
C ALA A 96 2.25 -17.72 -2.20
N VAL A 97 1.25 -17.54 -3.08
CA VAL A 97 1.29 -16.53 -4.14
C VAL A 97 1.26 -15.11 -3.57
N VAL A 98 0.36 -14.83 -2.63
CA VAL A 98 0.24 -13.51 -1.99
C VAL A 98 1.50 -13.19 -1.17
N GLU A 99 2.02 -14.15 -0.41
CA GLU A 99 3.26 -14.01 0.36
C GLU A 99 4.47 -13.73 -0.54
N ARG A 100 4.59 -14.48 -1.65
CA ARG A 100 5.63 -14.23 -2.64
C ARG A 100 5.52 -12.81 -3.21
N PHE A 101 4.30 -12.34 -3.47
CA PHE A 101 4.07 -10.97 -3.94
C PHE A 101 4.50 -9.92 -2.90
N LEU A 102 4.17 -10.10 -1.62
CA LEU A 102 4.61 -9.21 -0.55
C LEU A 102 6.13 -9.12 -0.47
N VAL A 103 6.83 -10.26 -0.55
CA VAL A 103 8.28 -10.31 -0.43
C VAL A 103 8.99 -9.79 -1.68
N GLN A 104 8.64 -10.31 -2.85
CA GLN A 104 9.37 -10.04 -4.08
C GLN A 104 8.97 -8.73 -4.73
N VAL A 105 7.66 -8.48 -4.82
CA VAL A 105 7.13 -7.29 -5.49
C VAL A 105 7.08 -6.15 -4.51
N MET A 106 6.26 -6.21 -3.46
CA MET A 106 6.17 -5.07 -2.54
C MET A 106 7.54 -4.79 -1.93
N GLY A 107 8.23 -5.80 -1.40
CA GLY A 107 9.56 -5.63 -0.79
C GLY A 107 10.56 -4.81 -1.61
N ASN A 108 10.54 -4.90 -2.95
CA ASN A 108 11.52 -4.28 -3.84
C ASN A 108 10.96 -3.13 -4.70
N HIS A 109 9.68 -3.19 -5.07
CA HIS A 109 9.02 -2.22 -5.93
C HIS A 109 8.59 -0.98 -5.16
N ARG A 110 8.94 0.19 -5.69
CA ARG A 110 8.68 1.51 -5.09
C ARG A 110 7.96 2.41 -6.08
N ASP A 111 6.78 1.96 -6.50
CA ASP A 111 5.77 2.78 -7.17
C ASP A 111 4.37 2.30 -6.72
N VAL A 112 3.37 3.16 -6.87
CA VAL A 112 1.95 2.88 -6.60
C VAL A 112 1.33 1.96 -7.65
N SER A 113 1.90 1.91 -8.86
CA SER A 113 1.52 0.97 -9.92
C SER A 113 2.62 0.01 -10.27
N ILE A 114 2.24 -1.14 -10.82
CA ILE A 114 3.16 -2.10 -11.44
C ILE A 114 2.72 -2.44 -12.86
N GLN A 115 3.69 -2.54 -13.77
CA GLN A 115 3.43 -2.96 -15.15
C GLN A 115 3.14 -4.46 -15.18
N ALA A 116 2.17 -4.87 -16.00
CA ALA A 116 1.80 -6.28 -16.16
C ALA A 116 2.99 -7.12 -16.65
N ASN A 117 3.81 -6.56 -17.54
CA ASN A 117 5.02 -7.23 -18.02
C ASN A 117 6.05 -7.43 -16.90
N ALA A 118 6.19 -6.47 -15.97
CA ALA A 118 7.11 -6.61 -14.85
C ALA A 118 6.70 -7.79 -13.94
N LEU A 119 5.41 -7.93 -13.64
CA LEU A 119 4.91 -9.09 -12.87
C LEU A 119 5.23 -10.41 -13.57
N LYS A 120 5.02 -10.48 -14.89
CA LYS A 120 5.20 -11.73 -15.66
C LYS A 120 6.67 -12.08 -15.89
N VAL A 121 7.48 -11.11 -16.30
CA VAL A 121 8.86 -11.35 -16.74
C VAL A 121 9.83 -11.24 -15.57
N ASP A 122 9.75 -10.15 -14.80
CA ASP A 122 10.74 -9.85 -13.76
C ASP A 122 10.46 -10.62 -12.46
N TYR A 123 9.18 -10.82 -12.14
CA TYR A 123 8.74 -11.48 -10.91
C TYR A 123 8.12 -12.87 -11.12
N ASN A 124 8.03 -13.35 -12.36
CA ASN A 124 7.53 -14.69 -12.72
C ASN A 124 6.11 -15.03 -12.18
N PHE A 125 5.20 -14.06 -12.22
CA PHE A 125 3.77 -14.25 -11.95
C PHE A 125 3.03 -14.56 -13.26
N ASN A 126 2.50 -15.78 -13.39
CA ASN A 126 1.62 -16.16 -14.50
C ASN A 126 0.20 -15.59 -14.30
N GLU A 127 -0.70 -15.82 -15.26
CA GLU A 127 -2.07 -15.30 -15.23
C GLU A 127 -2.90 -15.82 -14.04
N ASP A 128 -2.70 -17.08 -13.63
CA ASP A 128 -3.39 -17.64 -12.47
C ASP A 128 -2.94 -16.95 -11.19
N HIS A 129 -1.62 -16.71 -11.05
CA HIS A 129 -1.08 -15.95 -9.93
C HIS A 129 -1.64 -14.52 -9.91
N ILE A 130 -1.69 -13.85 -11.07
CA ILE A 130 -2.24 -12.48 -11.18
C ILE A 130 -3.72 -12.47 -10.78
N THR A 131 -4.49 -13.47 -11.21
CA THR A 131 -5.90 -13.64 -10.82
C THR A 131 -6.04 -13.83 -9.31
N MET A 132 -5.16 -14.62 -8.67
CA MET A 132 -5.13 -14.75 -7.21
C MET A 132 -4.83 -13.43 -6.51
N LEU A 133 -3.91 -12.62 -7.05
CA LEU A 133 -3.60 -11.29 -6.49
C LEU A 133 -4.76 -10.30 -6.63
N PHE A 134 -5.54 -10.38 -7.71
CA PHE A 134 -6.81 -9.64 -7.84
C PHE A 134 -7.83 -10.10 -6.79
N ASN A 135 -8.02 -11.41 -6.64
CA ASN A 135 -8.95 -11.98 -5.67
C ASN A 135 -8.54 -11.70 -4.22
N ALA A 136 -7.24 -11.55 -3.95
CA ALA A 136 -6.71 -11.12 -2.66
C ALA A 136 -6.91 -9.62 -2.40
N GLY A 137 -7.36 -8.84 -3.39
CA GLY A 137 -7.53 -7.39 -3.28
C GLY A 137 -6.21 -6.61 -3.18
N VAL A 138 -5.07 -7.23 -3.51
CA VAL A 138 -3.75 -6.55 -3.46
C VAL A 138 -3.36 -5.88 -4.79
N LEU A 139 -4.10 -6.20 -5.86
CA LEU A 139 -4.02 -5.52 -7.15
C LEU A 139 -5.41 -5.10 -7.62
N VAL A 140 -5.50 -3.92 -8.25
CA VAL A 140 -6.68 -3.49 -9.01
C VAL A 140 -6.27 -2.98 -10.38
N ARG A 141 -7.16 -3.10 -11.36
CA ARG A 141 -6.81 -2.76 -12.75
C ARG A 141 -6.70 -1.26 -12.91
N ARG A 142 -5.55 -0.80 -13.41
CA ARG A 142 -5.33 0.60 -13.80
C ARG A 142 -5.69 0.78 -15.27
N ASP A 143 -5.09 -0.04 -16.13
CA ASP A 143 -5.34 -0.06 -17.57
C ASP A 143 -5.02 -1.45 -18.15
N THR A 144 -4.88 -1.54 -19.48
CA THR A 144 -4.58 -2.81 -20.15
C THR A 144 -3.18 -3.34 -19.85
N LEU A 145 -2.24 -2.47 -19.49
CA LEU A 145 -0.81 -2.77 -19.34
C LEU A 145 -0.30 -2.66 -17.90
N SER A 146 -1.11 -2.17 -16.96
CA SER A 146 -0.69 -1.92 -15.60
C SER A 146 -1.79 -2.09 -14.55
N TYR A 147 -1.33 -2.27 -13.31
CA TYR A 147 -2.16 -2.47 -12.12
C TYR A 147 -1.79 -1.46 -11.04
N TRP A 148 -2.76 -0.99 -10.27
CA TRP A 148 -2.50 -0.32 -9.00
C TRP A 148 -2.28 -1.35 -7.91
N LEU A 149 -1.33 -1.07 -7.01
CA LEU A 149 -1.29 -1.74 -5.73
C LEU A 149 -2.53 -1.34 -4.93
N SER A 150 -3.11 -2.28 -4.21
CA SER A 150 -4.32 -2.08 -3.42
C SER A 150 -4.22 -2.78 -2.06
N LEU A 151 -5.23 -2.57 -1.23
CA LEU A 151 -5.44 -3.23 0.04
C LEU A 151 -6.72 -4.08 -0.04
N PRO A 152 -6.73 -5.28 0.55
CA PRO A 152 -7.93 -6.08 0.73
C PRO A 152 -9.06 -5.25 1.35
N ASP A 153 -10.30 -5.44 0.86
CA ASP A 153 -11.54 -4.78 1.28
C ASP A 153 -11.65 -3.26 1.01
N ILE A 154 -10.73 -2.67 0.23
CA ILE A 154 -10.72 -1.24 -0.13
C ILE A 154 -10.87 -1.02 -1.65
N GLY A 155 -10.84 -2.09 -2.45
CA GLY A 155 -10.91 -2.08 -3.92
C GLY A 155 -12.21 -2.63 -4.47
#